data_AF-A0A397YXI1-F1
#
_entry.id   AF-A0A397YXI1-F1
#
_cell.length_a   1.000
_cell.length_b   1.000
_cell.length_c   1.000
_cell.angle_alpha   90.00
_cell.angle_beta   90.00
_cell.angle_gamma   90.00
#
_symmetry.space_group_name_H-M   'P 1'
#
loop_
_entity.id
_entity.type
_entity.pdbx_description
1 polymer ?
#
loop_
_entity_poly.entity_id
_entity_poly.type
_entity_poly.pdbx_seq_one_letter_code
_entity_poly.pdbx_strand_id
1 'polypeptide(L)'
;SIGNGADYISKFISSKLGGNSDKLEPLLNYLLRVNHHGENLMINEGINTVAKLKKSLMLAVNVVSTYPKHTPYETFSPRLKEMGFEKGWGNTSERVRETMVMLSEVLEAPDSVKLDLLFSRLPTVFNVVIFSVHGYFGQQDVLGLPDTGGQVVYILDQVRALEEELLIRTNQQGLGFKPQILVVTRLIPEARGTKCDQELEAIEGTKHSHILRVPFVTDKGTLRQWVSRFDIYPYLERFTQDATSKILQRFGCKPDLIIGNYTDGNLVASLMATKLGVTQGTIAHALEKTKYEDSDAKWKELDPKYHFSCQFTADLIAMNVTDFIITSTYQEIAGSKERPGQYESHTAFTMPGLCRVVSGIDVFDPKFNIAAPGADQSVYFPYTEKQKRLTKFHPSIQELLYNEKDNNEHMGYLAEREKPIIFSMARLDTVKNITGLVEWYGKDKRLREMANLVVVAGFFDMSKSNDREEKAEIKKMHDLIEKYKLKGSFRWIAAQTDRYRNSELYRCIADTKGVFVQPALYE
;
A
#
# COMPACT_ATOMS: atom_id res chain seq x y z
N SER A 1 -20.91 -9.78 -3.68
CA SER A 1 -19.74 -10.54 -3.17
C SER A 1 -18.42 -9.96 -3.67
N ILE A 2 -18.35 -9.32 -4.84
CA ILE A 2 -17.14 -8.64 -5.35
C ILE A 2 -16.45 -7.83 -4.24
N GLY A 3 -15.13 -8.00 -4.13
CA GLY A 3 -14.32 -7.33 -3.11
C GLY A 3 -14.47 -7.84 -1.68
N ASN A 4 -15.26 -8.91 -1.46
CA ASN A 4 -15.41 -9.58 -0.16
C ASN A 4 -15.00 -11.07 -0.30
N GLY A 5 -13.85 -11.28 -0.94
CA GLY A 5 -13.35 -12.60 -1.29
C GLY A 5 -13.02 -13.47 -0.08
N ALA A 6 -12.46 -12.90 0.99
CA ALA A 6 -12.12 -13.61 2.21
C ALA A 6 -13.36 -14.29 2.83
N ASP A 7 -14.47 -13.56 2.96
CA ASP A 7 -15.75 -14.11 3.44
C ASP A 7 -16.24 -15.30 2.61
N TYR A 8 -16.06 -15.23 1.28
CA TYR A 8 -16.42 -16.31 0.38
C TYR A 8 -15.51 -17.53 0.58
N ILE A 9 -14.19 -17.32 0.69
CA ILE A 9 -13.22 -18.37 0.97
C ILE A 9 -13.52 -19.04 2.32
N SER A 10 -13.84 -18.29 3.36
CA SER A 10 -14.15 -18.85 4.68
C SER A 10 -15.43 -19.68 4.67
N LYS A 11 -16.46 -19.27 3.92
CA LYS A 11 -17.65 -20.09 3.66
C LYS A 11 -17.32 -21.34 2.85
N PHE A 12 -16.46 -21.22 1.84
CA PHE A 12 -16.03 -22.36 1.04
C PHE A 12 -15.23 -23.37 1.89
N ILE A 13 -14.22 -22.93 2.63
CA ILE A 13 -13.39 -23.79 3.48
C ILE A 13 -14.25 -24.44 4.57
N SER A 14 -15.09 -23.70 5.29
CA SER A 14 -15.97 -24.29 6.31
C SER A 14 -16.89 -25.37 5.73
N SER A 15 -17.44 -25.17 4.53
CA SER A 15 -18.23 -26.20 3.84
C SER A 15 -17.42 -27.46 3.48
N LYS A 16 -16.12 -27.30 3.19
CA LYS A 16 -15.21 -28.41 2.88
C LYS A 16 -14.75 -29.16 4.14
N LEU A 17 -14.60 -28.46 5.25
CA LEU A 17 -14.25 -29.04 6.55
C LEU A 17 -15.43 -29.76 7.23
N GLY A 18 -16.67 -29.42 6.87
CA GLY A 18 -17.88 -30.05 7.43
C GLY A 18 -18.08 -31.53 7.04
N GLY A 19 -18.43 -32.37 8.02
CA GLY A 19 -18.76 -33.78 7.82
C GLY A 19 -17.77 -34.74 8.52
N ASN A 20 -17.23 -35.71 7.77
CA ASN A 20 -16.36 -36.77 8.31
C ASN A 20 -15.00 -36.25 8.80
N SER A 21 -14.36 -36.99 9.72
CA SER A 21 -13.05 -36.67 10.31
C SER A 21 -11.94 -36.40 9.29
N ASP A 22 -11.94 -37.12 8.18
CA ASP A 22 -10.87 -37.08 7.16
C ASP A 22 -10.82 -35.69 6.48
N LYS A 23 -11.94 -34.96 6.48
CA LYS A 23 -12.00 -33.59 5.94
C LYS A 23 -11.28 -32.56 6.82
N LEU A 24 -10.96 -32.89 8.06
CA LEU A 24 -10.24 -32.02 9.00
C LEU A 24 -8.72 -32.22 8.94
N GLU A 25 -8.23 -33.22 8.22
CA GLU A 25 -6.80 -33.49 8.05
C GLU A 25 -6.02 -32.29 7.47
N PRO A 26 -6.53 -31.50 6.51
CA PRO A 26 -5.83 -30.31 6.03
C PRO A 26 -5.58 -29.29 7.15
N LEU A 27 -6.53 -29.08 8.06
CA LEU A 27 -6.39 -28.16 9.20
C LEU A 27 -5.36 -28.70 10.21
N LEU A 28 -5.39 -30.00 10.49
CA LEU A 28 -4.38 -30.66 11.33
C LEU A 28 -2.97 -30.49 10.74
N ASN A 29 -2.82 -30.83 9.47
CA ASN A 29 -1.55 -30.73 8.75
C ASN A 29 -1.05 -29.29 8.66
N TYR A 30 -1.96 -28.32 8.56
CA TYR A 30 -1.62 -26.90 8.62
C TYR A 30 -1.05 -26.53 10.00
N LEU A 31 -1.74 -26.89 11.09
CA LEU A 31 -1.30 -26.60 12.46
C LEU A 31 0.04 -27.26 12.80
N LEU A 32 0.28 -28.49 12.35
CA LEU A 32 1.56 -29.20 12.52
C LEU A 32 2.74 -28.51 11.81
N ARG A 33 2.46 -27.78 10.72
CA ARG A 33 3.47 -27.09 9.91
C ARG A 33 3.75 -25.66 10.36
N VAL A 34 2.99 -25.11 11.32
CA VAL A 34 3.23 -23.75 11.81
C VAL A 34 4.56 -23.74 12.57
N ASN A 35 5.53 -23.04 12.00
CA ASN A 35 6.89 -22.96 12.51
C ASN A 35 7.44 -21.56 12.23
N HIS A 36 8.27 -21.06 13.14
CA HIS A 36 9.05 -19.85 12.92
C HIS A 36 10.47 -20.02 13.45
N HIS A 37 11.48 -19.74 12.63
CA HIS A 37 12.90 -19.92 12.97
C HIS A 37 13.28 -21.31 13.53
N GLY A 38 12.61 -22.37 13.08
CA GLY A 38 12.86 -23.73 13.56
C GLY A 38 12.15 -24.04 14.89
N GLU A 39 11.47 -23.08 15.51
CA GLU A 39 10.56 -23.33 16.63
C GLU A 39 9.19 -23.76 16.11
N ASN A 40 8.75 -24.97 16.48
CA ASN A 40 7.38 -25.42 16.22
C ASN A 40 6.40 -24.63 17.07
N LEU A 41 5.30 -24.21 16.46
CA LEU A 41 4.21 -23.48 17.09
C LEU A 41 2.93 -24.31 17.05
N MET A 42 1.96 -23.94 17.88
CA MET A 42 0.66 -24.60 18.00
C MET A 42 0.75 -26.05 18.50
N ILE A 43 1.01 -27.03 17.63
CA ILE A 43 1.03 -28.46 17.98
C ILE A 43 2.29 -29.14 17.43
N ASN A 44 2.68 -30.26 18.03
CA ASN A 44 3.78 -31.09 17.57
C ASN A 44 3.32 -32.48 17.07
N GLU A 45 4.26 -33.26 16.55
CA GLU A 45 4.04 -34.62 15.98
C GLU A 45 3.41 -35.63 16.96
N GLY A 46 3.36 -35.32 18.27
CA GLY A 46 2.57 -36.10 19.23
C GLY A 46 1.08 -36.11 18.90
N ILE A 47 0.59 -35.07 18.23
CA ILE A 47 -0.80 -34.89 17.78
C ILE A 47 -0.86 -35.05 16.25
N ASN A 48 -0.66 -36.27 15.76
CA ASN A 48 -0.61 -36.57 14.31
C ASN A 48 -1.91 -37.09 13.70
N THR A 49 -3.02 -37.13 14.45
CA THR A 49 -4.35 -37.48 13.92
C THR A 49 -5.44 -36.57 14.47
N VAL A 50 -6.53 -36.40 13.73
CA VAL A 50 -7.68 -35.58 14.16
C VAL A 50 -8.28 -36.09 15.48
N ALA A 51 -8.33 -37.41 15.67
CA ALA A 51 -8.81 -38.03 16.90
C ALA A 51 -7.91 -37.70 18.11
N LYS A 52 -6.58 -37.74 17.93
CA LYS A 52 -5.63 -37.31 18.96
C LYS A 52 -5.79 -35.82 19.26
N LEU A 53 -5.94 -34.98 18.23
CA LEU A 53 -6.14 -33.54 18.40
C LEU A 53 -7.37 -33.24 19.25
N LYS A 54 -8.53 -33.80 18.89
CA LYS A 54 -9.77 -33.63 19.68
C LYS A 54 -9.59 -34.06 21.14
N LYS A 55 -9.00 -35.24 21.37
CA LYS A 55 -8.76 -35.78 22.71
C LYS A 55 -7.81 -34.90 23.53
N SER A 56 -6.65 -34.55 22.97
CA SER A 56 -5.65 -33.72 23.64
C SER A 56 -6.20 -32.32 23.93
N LEU A 57 -6.97 -31.74 23.01
CA LEU A 57 -7.56 -30.41 23.15
C LEU A 57 -8.56 -30.34 24.30
N MET A 58 -9.47 -31.32 24.42
CA MET A 58 -10.41 -31.40 25.56
C MET A 58 -9.67 -31.47 26.90
N LEU A 59 -8.62 -32.30 26.98
CA LEU A 59 -7.81 -32.41 28.20
C LEU A 59 -7.07 -31.09 28.50
N ALA A 60 -6.49 -30.46 27.47
CA ALA A 60 -5.74 -29.22 27.62
C ALA A 60 -6.62 -28.06 28.09
N VAL A 61 -7.82 -27.91 27.52
CA VAL A 61 -8.82 -26.92 27.96
C VAL A 61 -9.15 -27.10 29.44
N ASN A 62 -9.38 -28.34 29.90
CA ASN A 62 -9.63 -28.62 31.31
C ASN A 62 -8.45 -28.26 32.20
N VAL A 63 -7.22 -28.60 31.80
CA VAL A 63 -6.00 -28.27 32.54
C VAL A 63 -5.82 -26.76 32.65
N VAL A 64 -5.92 -26.03 31.55
CA VAL A 64 -5.76 -24.56 31.52
C VAL A 64 -6.83 -23.88 32.37
N SER A 65 -8.05 -24.42 32.40
CA SER A 65 -9.16 -23.88 33.21
C SER A 65 -8.94 -23.98 34.72
N THR A 66 -7.96 -24.77 35.19
CA THR A 66 -7.60 -24.82 36.62
C THR A 66 -6.76 -23.63 37.10
N TYR A 67 -6.18 -22.87 36.17
CA TYR A 67 -5.35 -21.71 36.48
C TYR A 67 -6.18 -20.41 36.50
N PRO A 68 -5.86 -19.43 37.37
CA PRO A 68 -6.42 -18.09 37.31
C PRO A 68 -6.27 -17.45 35.92
N LYS A 69 -7.24 -16.64 35.48
CA LYS A 69 -7.34 -16.09 34.10
C LYS A 69 -6.08 -15.41 33.57
N HIS A 70 -5.33 -14.73 34.43
CA HIS A 70 -4.15 -13.95 34.06
C HIS A 70 -2.83 -14.67 34.34
N THR A 71 -2.87 -15.98 34.63
CA THR A 71 -1.64 -16.78 34.81
C THR A 71 -0.83 -16.76 33.51
N PRO A 72 0.46 -16.38 33.53
CA PRO A 72 1.33 -16.38 32.36
C PRO A 72 1.55 -17.79 31.78
N TYR A 73 1.64 -17.87 30.44
CA TYR A 73 1.80 -19.12 29.69
C TYR A 73 2.92 -20.02 30.24
N GLU A 74 4.06 -19.43 30.59
CA GLU A 74 5.26 -20.11 31.08
C GLU A 74 5.00 -20.96 32.33
N THR A 75 4.00 -20.60 33.13
CA THR A 75 3.64 -21.30 34.37
C THR A 75 3.09 -22.70 34.11
N PHE A 76 2.35 -22.88 33.01
CA PHE A 76 1.66 -24.13 32.69
C PHE A 76 2.09 -24.73 31.34
N SER A 77 2.99 -24.08 30.62
CA SER A 77 3.51 -24.56 29.33
C SER A 77 4.17 -25.94 29.39
N PRO A 78 4.91 -26.36 30.44
CA PRO A 78 5.48 -27.71 30.47
C PRO A 78 4.41 -28.79 30.38
N ARG A 79 3.29 -28.57 31.08
CA ARG A 79 2.15 -29.50 31.12
C ARG A 79 1.41 -29.56 29.79
N LEU A 80 1.26 -28.42 29.10
CA LEU A 80 0.73 -28.38 27.74
C LEU A 80 1.65 -29.08 26.73
N LYS A 81 2.96 -28.94 26.89
CA LYS A 81 3.94 -29.56 26.03
C LYS A 81 3.92 -31.09 26.11
N GLU A 82 3.75 -31.65 27.31
CA GLU A 82 3.53 -33.10 27.52
C GLU A 82 2.31 -33.63 26.75
N MET A 83 1.32 -32.77 26.50
CA MET A 83 0.09 -33.09 25.78
C MET A 83 0.18 -32.85 24.27
N GLY A 84 1.33 -32.36 23.79
CA GLY A 84 1.61 -32.10 22.38
C GLY A 84 1.35 -30.66 21.92
N PHE A 85 1.13 -29.72 22.84
CA PHE A 85 0.89 -28.31 22.53
C PHE A 85 2.15 -27.47 22.73
N GLU A 86 2.57 -26.78 21.67
CA GLU A 86 3.68 -25.83 21.67
C GLU A 86 3.18 -24.39 21.92
N LYS A 87 4.06 -23.40 21.87
CA LYS A 87 3.72 -21.97 22.07
C LYS A 87 2.79 -21.44 20.96
N GLY A 88 2.15 -20.29 21.21
CA GLY A 88 1.36 -19.57 20.20
C GLY A 88 -0.15 -19.50 20.46
N TRP A 89 -0.66 -20.21 21.47
CA TRP A 89 -2.09 -20.22 21.81
C TRP A 89 -2.55 -18.96 22.54
N GLY A 90 -1.65 -18.29 23.26
CA GLY A 90 -1.96 -17.16 24.12
C GLY A 90 -0.88 -16.87 25.15
N ASN A 91 -0.80 -15.63 25.61
CA ASN A 91 0.11 -15.20 26.68
C ASN A 91 -0.40 -15.51 28.10
N THR A 92 -1.71 -15.69 28.25
CA THR A 92 -2.38 -15.95 29.53
C THR A 92 -3.24 -17.19 29.44
N SER A 93 -3.52 -17.84 30.58
CA SER A 93 -4.41 -19.00 30.65
C SER A 93 -5.78 -18.74 30.01
N GLU A 94 -6.38 -17.55 30.22
CA GLU A 94 -7.65 -17.18 29.59
C GLU A 94 -7.54 -17.17 28.06
N ARG A 95 -6.52 -16.51 27.52
CA ARG A 95 -6.33 -16.42 26.07
C ARG A 95 -6.03 -17.78 25.44
N VAL A 96 -5.20 -18.60 26.10
CA VAL A 96 -4.91 -19.97 25.65
C VAL A 96 -6.19 -20.78 25.60
N ARG A 97 -7.01 -20.71 26.67
CA ARG A 97 -8.30 -21.40 26.74
C ARG A 97 -9.21 -20.97 25.60
N GLU A 98 -9.36 -19.67 25.37
CA GLU A 98 -10.18 -19.12 24.28
C GLU A 98 -9.76 -19.67 22.91
N THR A 99 -8.47 -19.60 22.57
CA THR A 99 -7.97 -20.09 21.27
C THR A 99 -8.16 -21.61 21.13
N MET A 100 -7.93 -22.38 22.20
CA MET A 100 -8.17 -23.83 22.19
C MET A 100 -9.65 -24.18 22.04
N VAL A 101 -10.55 -23.44 22.69
CA VAL A 101 -12.00 -23.61 22.55
C VAL A 101 -12.43 -23.26 21.12
N MET A 102 -11.93 -22.17 20.53
CA MET A 102 -12.21 -21.83 19.12
C MET A 102 -11.83 -22.98 18.18
N LEU A 103 -10.66 -23.58 18.37
CA LEU A 103 -10.26 -24.76 17.58
C LEU A 103 -11.20 -25.94 17.82
N SER A 104 -11.60 -26.20 19.06
CA SER A 104 -12.53 -27.29 19.40
C SER A 104 -13.87 -27.12 18.68
N GLU A 105 -14.43 -25.91 18.71
CA GLU A 105 -15.68 -25.60 18.05
C GLU A 105 -15.57 -25.74 16.53
N VAL A 106 -14.45 -25.34 15.92
CA VAL A 106 -14.18 -25.57 14.48
C VAL A 106 -14.08 -27.06 14.16
N LEU A 107 -13.47 -27.87 15.03
CA LEU A 107 -13.34 -29.32 14.81
C LEU A 107 -14.66 -30.09 15.01
N GLU A 108 -15.60 -29.53 15.77
CA GLU A 108 -16.93 -30.12 16.01
C GLU A 108 -17.95 -29.68 14.97
N ALA A 109 -18.05 -28.38 14.73
CA ALA A 109 -19.01 -27.77 13.81
C ALA A 109 -18.37 -26.54 13.14
N PRO A 110 -17.61 -26.74 12.04
CA PRO A 110 -17.01 -25.66 11.29
C PRO A 110 -18.08 -24.74 10.70
N ASP A 111 -17.94 -23.44 10.94
CA ASP A 111 -18.64 -22.39 10.22
C ASP A 111 -17.67 -21.25 9.89
N SER A 112 -18.04 -20.38 8.96
CA SER A 112 -17.14 -19.34 8.45
C SER A 112 -16.69 -18.38 9.56
N VAL A 113 -17.59 -17.98 10.47
CA VAL A 113 -17.28 -16.99 11.51
C VAL A 113 -16.26 -17.56 12.51
N LYS A 114 -16.45 -18.80 12.95
CA LYS A 114 -15.50 -19.46 13.85
C LYS A 114 -14.15 -19.68 13.19
N LEU A 115 -14.14 -20.03 11.91
CA LEU A 115 -12.93 -20.25 11.14
C LEU A 115 -12.11 -18.95 11.00
N ASP A 116 -12.78 -17.84 10.69
CA ASP A 116 -12.17 -16.51 10.63
C ASP A 116 -11.57 -16.09 11.98
N LEU A 117 -12.33 -16.29 13.06
CA LEU A 117 -11.85 -16.03 14.41
C LEU A 117 -10.62 -16.88 14.74
N LEU A 118 -10.62 -18.17 14.41
CA LEU A 118 -9.47 -19.05 14.64
C LEU A 118 -8.25 -18.56 13.85
N PHE A 119 -8.36 -18.35 12.54
CA PHE A 119 -7.22 -17.91 11.72
C PHE A 119 -6.70 -16.52 12.12
N SER A 120 -7.57 -15.63 12.62
CA SER A 120 -7.15 -14.33 13.16
C SER A 120 -6.24 -14.45 14.41
N ARG A 121 -6.29 -15.58 15.12
CA ARG A 121 -5.50 -15.85 16.33
C ARG A 121 -4.19 -16.57 16.05
N LEU A 122 -4.04 -17.24 14.90
CA LEU A 122 -2.87 -18.06 14.62
C LEU A 122 -1.63 -17.19 14.32
N PRO A 123 -0.48 -17.47 14.96
CA PRO A 123 0.73 -16.69 14.79
C PRO A 123 1.48 -17.14 13.52
N THR A 124 1.15 -16.53 12.39
CA THR A 124 1.59 -16.99 11.06
C THR A 124 2.42 -15.98 10.28
N VAL A 125 2.41 -14.70 10.70
CA VAL A 125 3.09 -13.62 10.00
C VAL A 125 3.99 -12.88 10.98
N PHE A 126 5.29 -12.85 10.69
CA PHE A 126 6.29 -12.12 11.48
C PHE A 126 7.23 -11.31 10.58
N ASN A 127 7.71 -11.91 9.49
CA ASN A 127 8.61 -11.31 8.52
C ASN A 127 7.82 -10.91 7.26
N VAL A 128 7.66 -9.60 7.03
CA VAL A 128 6.90 -9.06 5.90
C VAL A 128 7.84 -8.32 4.94
N VAL A 129 7.66 -8.57 3.64
CA VAL A 129 8.33 -7.82 2.57
C VAL A 129 7.30 -7.03 1.80
N ILE A 130 7.57 -5.76 1.56
CA ILE A 130 6.72 -4.87 0.77
C ILE A 130 7.55 -4.29 -0.38
N PHE A 131 7.18 -4.56 -1.63
CA PHE A 131 7.87 -4.02 -2.80
C PHE A 131 7.25 -2.71 -3.27
N SER A 132 8.09 -1.70 -3.47
CA SER A 132 7.76 -0.43 -4.12
C SER A 132 8.99 0.08 -4.86
N VAL A 133 9.21 -0.37 -6.09
CA VAL A 133 10.52 -0.31 -6.75
C VAL A 133 10.82 1.06 -7.36
N HIS A 134 9.88 1.63 -8.12
CA HIS A 134 10.04 2.93 -8.76
C HIS A 134 9.98 4.12 -7.78
N GLY A 135 10.30 5.30 -8.33
CA GLY A 135 10.22 6.58 -7.61
C GLY A 135 11.36 6.79 -6.63
N TYR A 136 11.30 7.91 -5.93
CA TYR A 136 12.19 8.23 -4.81
C TYR A 136 11.51 7.81 -3.51
N PHE A 137 11.68 6.57 -3.09
CA PHE A 137 11.08 6.09 -1.85
C PHE A 137 11.91 6.49 -0.63
N GLY A 138 11.35 7.35 0.21
CA GLY A 138 12.00 7.85 1.43
C GLY A 138 11.00 8.58 2.33
N GLN A 139 11.47 9.01 3.51
CA GLN A 139 10.60 9.60 4.54
C GLN A 139 10.60 11.12 4.55
N GLN A 140 11.61 11.75 3.95
CA GLN A 140 11.83 13.20 3.96
C GLN A 140 12.30 13.66 2.57
N ASP A 141 11.86 14.84 2.15
CA ASP A 141 12.26 15.52 0.91
C ASP A 141 12.04 14.76 -0.40
N VAL A 142 11.14 13.76 -0.40
CA VAL A 142 10.83 12.97 -1.61
C VAL A 142 9.47 13.26 -2.25
N LEU A 143 8.48 13.72 -1.48
CA LEU A 143 7.11 13.89 -1.98
C LEU A 143 7.05 14.98 -3.06
N GLY A 144 6.46 14.63 -4.21
CA GLY A 144 6.39 15.52 -5.38
C GLY A 144 7.57 15.39 -6.33
N LEU A 145 8.61 14.61 -6.01
CA LEU A 145 9.58 14.17 -7.01
C LEU A 145 8.92 13.24 -8.05
N PRO A 146 9.51 13.09 -9.25
CA PRO A 146 8.98 12.22 -10.30
C PRO A 146 8.69 10.81 -9.81
N ASP A 147 7.50 10.31 -10.14
CA ASP A 147 6.94 9.02 -9.71
C ASP A 147 6.77 8.85 -8.18
N THR A 148 6.98 9.90 -7.38
CA THR A 148 6.83 9.86 -5.92
C THR A 148 5.57 10.59 -5.46
N GLY A 149 4.62 9.85 -4.87
CA GLY A 149 3.35 10.44 -4.43
C GLY A 149 2.63 9.61 -3.38
N GLY A 150 1.31 9.46 -3.56
CA GLY A 150 0.42 8.81 -2.59
C GLY A 150 0.83 7.38 -2.21
N GLN A 151 1.44 6.62 -3.12
CA GLN A 151 1.95 5.27 -2.83
C GLN A 151 3.00 5.26 -1.70
N VAL A 152 3.90 6.25 -1.64
CA VAL A 152 4.91 6.32 -0.56
C VAL A 152 4.23 6.62 0.78
N VAL A 153 3.26 7.54 0.78
CA VAL A 153 2.49 7.87 1.99
C VAL A 153 1.70 6.66 2.47
N TYR A 154 1.01 5.98 1.54
CA TYR A 154 0.24 4.76 1.81
C TYR A 154 1.11 3.71 2.50
N ILE A 155 2.28 3.40 1.93
CA ILE A 155 3.14 2.32 2.45
C ILE A 155 3.74 2.71 3.80
N LEU A 156 4.18 3.95 3.99
CA LEU A 156 4.73 4.39 5.28
C LEU A 156 3.69 4.32 6.41
N ASP A 157 2.44 4.73 6.14
CA ASP A 157 1.36 4.63 7.13
C ASP A 157 0.93 3.17 7.34
N GLN A 158 0.86 2.36 6.27
CA GLN A 158 0.59 0.92 6.33
C GLN A 158 1.60 0.20 7.22
N VAL A 159 2.90 0.43 7.04
CA VAL A 159 3.96 -0.25 7.79
C VAL A 159 3.88 0.06 9.29
N ARG A 160 3.59 1.31 9.67
CA ARG A 160 3.41 1.69 11.08
C ARG A 160 2.25 0.94 11.71
N ALA A 161 1.08 0.97 11.07
CA ALA A 161 -0.11 0.29 11.55
C ALA A 161 0.08 -1.25 11.58
N LEU A 162 0.75 -1.80 10.57
CA LEU A 162 1.01 -3.23 10.47
C LEU A 162 2.00 -3.69 11.55
N GLU A 163 3.09 -2.95 11.79
CA GLU A 163 4.04 -3.31 12.86
C GLU A 163 3.37 -3.26 14.23
N GLU A 164 2.56 -2.24 14.51
CA GLU A 164 1.82 -2.12 15.77
C GLU A 164 0.92 -3.34 15.99
N GLU A 165 0.12 -3.71 14.98
CA GLU A 165 -0.76 -4.87 15.04
C GLU A 165 0.02 -6.20 15.18
N LEU A 166 1.13 -6.37 14.45
CA LEU A 166 1.97 -7.56 14.55
C LEU A 166 2.61 -7.69 15.95
N LEU A 167 3.05 -6.59 16.55
CA LEU A 167 3.57 -6.57 17.93
C LEU A 167 2.47 -6.93 18.94
N ILE A 168 1.27 -6.36 18.80
CA ILE A 168 0.12 -6.66 19.66
C ILE A 168 -0.23 -8.15 19.56
N ARG A 169 -0.36 -8.67 18.33
CA ARG A 169 -0.66 -10.09 18.10
C ARG A 169 0.40 -10.96 18.75
N THR A 170 1.66 -10.80 18.34
CA THR A 170 2.78 -11.64 18.80
C THR A 170 2.83 -11.70 20.33
N ASN A 171 2.65 -10.56 21.01
CA ASN A 171 2.53 -10.51 22.46
C ASN A 171 1.29 -11.24 22.99
N GLN A 172 0.11 -11.05 22.39
CA GLN A 172 -1.12 -11.77 22.79
C GLN A 172 -1.02 -13.29 22.58
N GLN A 173 -0.21 -13.78 21.65
CA GLN A 173 0.07 -15.21 21.45
C GLN A 173 1.13 -15.78 22.41
N GLY A 174 1.74 -14.96 23.27
CA GLY A 174 2.78 -15.39 24.20
C GLY A 174 4.10 -15.69 23.50
N LEU A 175 4.39 -14.99 22.41
CA LEU A 175 5.60 -15.16 21.62
C LEU A 175 6.55 -13.97 21.85
N GLY A 176 7.84 -14.29 21.95
CA GLY A 176 8.91 -13.29 22.10
C GLY A 176 9.53 -12.84 20.78
N PHE A 177 8.93 -13.21 19.65
CA PHE A 177 9.45 -12.87 18.33
C PHE A 177 9.32 -11.36 18.08
N LYS A 178 10.28 -10.81 17.34
CA LYS A 178 10.27 -9.41 16.93
C LYS A 178 9.87 -9.39 15.46
N PRO A 179 8.63 -9.00 15.11
CA PRO A 179 8.22 -8.93 13.72
C PRO A 179 9.15 -7.96 12.98
N GLN A 180 9.47 -8.25 11.73
CA GLN A 180 10.30 -7.39 10.89
C GLN A 180 9.57 -7.08 9.59
N ILE A 181 9.58 -5.81 9.20
CA ILE A 181 9.00 -5.37 7.93
C ILE A 181 10.09 -4.72 7.09
N LEU A 182 10.30 -5.20 5.87
CA LEU A 182 11.21 -4.60 4.90
C LEU A 182 10.42 -3.99 3.76
N VAL A 183 10.49 -2.67 3.61
CA VAL A 183 10.05 -1.97 2.40
C VAL A 183 11.21 -1.96 1.42
N VAL A 184 11.10 -2.75 0.36
CA VAL A 184 12.16 -2.97 -0.61
C VAL A 184 11.93 -2.09 -1.83
N THR A 185 12.93 -1.27 -2.13
CA THR A 185 12.89 -0.26 -3.18
C THR A 185 14.23 -0.13 -3.88
N ARG A 186 14.32 0.71 -4.90
CA ARG A 186 15.56 0.95 -5.63
C ARG A 186 16.53 1.82 -4.83
N LEU A 187 17.82 1.45 -4.84
CA LEU A 187 18.92 2.34 -4.44
C LEU A 187 19.29 3.26 -5.60
N ILE A 188 19.24 4.57 -5.36
CA ILE A 188 19.53 5.61 -6.35
C ILE A 188 20.76 6.41 -5.86
N PRO A 189 21.96 6.15 -6.39
CA PRO A 189 23.17 6.89 -6.01
C PRO A 189 23.06 8.41 -6.25
N GLU A 190 22.36 8.85 -7.28
CA GLU A 190 22.10 10.28 -7.54
C GLU A 190 20.83 10.76 -6.84
N ALA A 191 20.83 10.68 -5.51
CA ALA A 191 19.66 10.86 -4.65
C ALA A 191 19.17 12.32 -4.46
N ARG A 192 19.84 13.31 -5.06
CA ARG A 192 19.44 14.74 -5.03
C ARG A 192 19.18 15.30 -3.62
N GLY A 193 19.99 14.92 -2.64
CA GLY A 193 19.87 15.37 -1.24
C GLY A 193 18.90 14.55 -0.38
N THR A 194 18.21 13.57 -0.98
CA THR A 194 17.41 12.58 -0.23
C THR A 194 18.29 11.43 0.29
N LYS A 195 17.73 10.55 1.11
CA LYS A 195 18.40 9.32 1.59
C LYS A 195 18.25 8.11 0.65
N CYS A 196 17.86 8.32 -0.61
CA CYS A 196 17.62 7.22 -1.56
C CYS A 196 18.91 6.47 -1.97
N ASP A 197 20.08 6.98 -1.62
CA ASP A 197 21.39 6.34 -1.77
C ASP A 197 21.77 5.46 -0.57
N GLN A 198 21.03 5.51 0.53
CA GLN A 198 21.28 4.72 1.73
C GLN A 198 20.61 3.34 1.61
N GLU A 199 21.43 2.28 1.67
CA GLU A 199 20.97 0.90 1.55
C GLU A 199 19.91 0.52 2.60
N LEU A 200 20.05 1.01 3.83
CA LEU A 200 19.14 0.67 4.92
C LEU A 200 18.76 1.91 5.72
N GLU A 201 17.47 2.13 5.89
CA GLU A 201 16.92 3.25 6.66
C GLU A 201 15.81 2.76 7.60
N ALA A 202 15.87 3.10 8.89
CA ALA A 202 14.80 2.77 9.83
C ALA A 202 13.57 3.64 9.58
N ILE A 203 12.37 3.04 9.64
CA ILE A 203 11.12 3.77 9.44
C ILE A 203 10.73 4.48 10.75
N GLU A 204 10.52 5.79 10.67
CA GLU A 204 10.11 6.63 11.80
C GLU A 204 8.76 6.17 12.37
N GLY A 205 8.68 6.09 13.70
CA GLY A 205 7.50 5.59 14.40
C GLY A 205 7.43 4.06 14.51
N THR A 206 8.47 3.34 14.08
CA THR A 206 8.54 1.87 14.15
C THR A 206 9.78 1.41 14.92
N LYS A 207 9.79 0.15 15.37
CA LYS A 207 10.89 -0.48 16.13
C LYS A 207 11.70 -1.47 15.29
N HIS A 208 11.08 -2.10 14.32
CA HIS A 208 11.63 -3.25 13.59
C HIS A 208 11.42 -3.15 12.07
N SER A 209 10.88 -2.03 11.58
CA SER A 209 10.60 -1.80 10.17
C SER A 209 11.67 -0.93 9.50
N HIS A 210 12.10 -1.33 8.31
CA HIS A 210 13.18 -0.68 7.58
C HIS A 210 12.87 -0.57 6.10
N ILE A 211 13.38 0.48 5.46
CA ILE A 211 13.51 0.57 4.01
C ILE A 211 14.83 -0.10 3.62
N LEU A 212 14.77 -1.08 2.72
CA LEU A 212 15.92 -1.75 2.13
C LEU A 212 16.03 -1.35 0.66
N ARG A 213 17.14 -0.72 0.28
CA ARG A 213 17.39 -0.24 -1.07
C ARG A 213 18.37 -1.14 -1.81
N VAL A 214 17.96 -1.61 -2.98
CA VAL A 214 18.77 -2.50 -3.83
C VAL A 214 19.06 -1.79 -5.15
N PRO A 215 20.33 -1.70 -5.60
CA PRO A 215 20.66 -1.00 -6.83
C PRO A 215 20.16 -1.77 -8.05
N PHE A 216 19.88 -1.06 -9.14
CA PHE A 216 19.84 -1.68 -10.45
C PHE A 216 21.25 -1.85 -10.97
N VAL A 217 21.54 -3.07 -11.45
CA VAL A 217 22.85 -3.45 -11.99
C VAL A 217 22.67 -3.86 -13.44
N THR A 218 23.56 -3.35 -14.28
CA THR A 218 23.67 -3.69 -15.71
C THR A 218 25.07 -4.24 -15.99
N ASP A 219 25.32 -4.71 -17.21
CA ASP A 219 26.66 -5.14 -17.64
C ASP A 219 27.71 -4.01 -17.52
N LYS A 220 27.28 -2.75 -17.49
CA LYS A 220 28.12 -1.57 -17.32
C LYS A 220 28.30 -1.16 -15.84
N GLY A 221 27.75 -1.94 -14.91
CA GLY A 221 27.74 -1.66 -13.47
C GLY A 221 26.42 -1.06 -12.97
N THR A 222 26.47 -0.47 -11.77
CA THR A 222 25.31 0.10 -11.08
C THR A 222 24.75 1.32 -11.80
N LEU A 223 23.44 1.31 -12.07
CA LEU A 223 22.72 2.43 -12.68
C LEU A 223 22.46 3.53 -11.65
N ARG A 224 23.07 4.70 -11.87
CA ARG A 224 23.17 5.77 -10.87
C ARG A 224 21.99 6.73 -10.86
N GLN A 225 21.48 7.06 -12.04
CA GLN A 225 20.42 8.02 -12.26
C GLN A 225 19.03 7.44 -12.01
N TRP A 226 18.07 8.29 -11.66
CA TRP A 226 16.66 7.91 -11.63
C TRP A 226 16.16 7.44 -13.00
N VAL A 227 15.19 6.52 -12.97
CA VAL A 227 14.54 5.91 -14.14
C VAL A 227 13.05 6.01 -13.91
N SER A 228 12.30 6.42 -14.95
CA SER A 228 10.85 6.49 -14.90
C SER A 228 10.26 5.09 -14.65
N ARG A 229 9.11 5.04 -13.95
CA ARG A 229 8.32 3.82 -13.78
C ARG A 229 7.94 3.15 -15.11
N PHE A 230 7.86 3.91 -16.20
CA PHE A 230 7.60 3.38 -17.54
C PHE A 230 8.83 2.70 -18.16
N ASP A 231 10.05 3.08 -17.75
CA ASP A 231 11.31 2.62 -18.35
C ASP A 231 11.99 1.51 -17.51
N ILE A 232 11.31 1.00 -16.47
CA ILE A 232 11.94 0.22 -15.40
C ILE A 232 12.08 -1.28 -15.69
N TYR A 233 11.27 -1.81 -16.60
CA TYR A 233 11.08 -3.25 -16.84
C TYR A 233 12.35 -4.06 -17.12
N PRO A 234 13.35 -3.56 -17.88
CA PRO A 234 14.58 -4.31 -18.15
C PRO A 234 15.40 -4.67 -16.90
N TYR A 235 15.16 -4.00 -15.77
CA TYR A 235 15.96 -4.17 -14.55
C TYR A 235 15.32 -5.10 -13.51
N LEU A 236 14.02 -5.38 -13.63
CA LEU A 236 13.22 -5.98 -12.54
C LEU A 236 13.60 -7.42 -12.23
N GLU A 237 13.94 -8.23 -13.24
CA GLU A 237 14.33 -9.62 -13.00
C GLU A 237 15.64 -9.71 -12.20
N ARG A 238 16.67 -8.99 -12.63
CA ARG A 238 17.95 -8.94 -11.92
C ARG A 238 17.78 -8.35 -10.52
N PHE A 239 17.02 -7.26 -10.40
CA PHE A 239 16.68 -6.66 -9.12
C PHE A 239 16.02 -7.67 -8.18
N THR A 240 15.11 -8.50 -8.68
CA THR A 240 14.45 -9.54 -7.87
C THR A 240 15.48 -10.53 -7.30
N GLN A 241 16.46 -10.96 -8.11
CA GLN A 241 17.51 -11.89 -7.68
C GLN A 241 18.39 -11.28 -6.57
N ASP A 242 18.83 -10.04 -6.77
CA ASP A 242 19.68 -9.32 -5.83
C ASP A 242 18.90 -9.01 -4.53
N ALA A 243 17.65 -8.57 -4.63
CA ALA A 243 16.76 -8.31 -3.51
C ALA A 243 16.44 -9.57 -2.70
N THR A 244 16.13 -10.69 -3.38
CA THR A 244 15.91 -12.00 -2.71
C THR A 244 17.09 -12.34 -1.81
N SER A 245 18.31 -12.19 -2.33
CA SER A 245 19.53 -12.55 -1.61
C SER A 245 19.73 -11.70 -0.36
N LYS A 246 19.52 -10.37 -0.46
CA LYS A 246 19.64 -9.46 0.68
C LYS A 246 18.55 -9.67 1.73
N ILE A 247 17.31 -9.93 1.31
CA ILE A 247 16.19 -10.19 2.22
C ILE A 247 16.43 -11.48 3.03
N LEU A 248 16.81 -12.57 2.36
CA LEU A 248 17.11 -13.84 3.03
C LEU A 248 18.29 -13.69 4.00
N GLN A 249 19.32 -12.93 3.62
CA GLN A 249 20.44 -12.62 4.52
C GLN A 249 19.96 -11.83 5.75
N ARG A 250 19.05 -10.87 5.57
CA ARG A 250 18.57 -10.00 6.65
C ARG A 250 17.66 -10.74 7.62
N PHE A 251 16.72 -11.52 7.12
CA PHE A 251 15.80 -12.30 7.94
C PHE A 251 16.42 -13.59 8.48
N GLY A 252 17.44 -14.14 7.82
CA GLY A 252 17.96 -15.48 8.14
C GLY A 252 16.99 -16.63 7.81
N CYS A 253 15.85 -16.32 7.20
CA CYS A 253 14.83 -17.26 6.74
C CYS A 253 13.99 -16.61 5.61
N LYS A 254 13.02 -17.35 5.07
CA LYS A 254 12.08 -16.79 4.09
C LYS A 254 11.07 -15.85 4.78
N PRO A 255 10.54 -14.83 4.07
CA PRO A 255 9.43 -14.06 4.59
C PRO A 255 8.17 -14.91 4.74
N ASP A 256 7.27 -14.45 5.61
CA ASP A 256 5.95 -15.06 5.82
C ASP A 256 4.89 -14.47 4.88
N LEU A 257 5.08 -13.21 4.46
CA LEU A 257 4.20 -12.48 3.57
C LEU A 257 4.99 -11.55 2.64
N ILE A 258 4.63 -11.53 1.35
CA ILE A 258 5.17 -10.60 0.36
C ILE A 258 4.02 -9.77 -0.23
N ILE A 259 4.15 -8.44 -0.21
CA ILE A 259 3.16 -7.51 -0.76
C ILE A 259 3.79 -6.73 -1.91
N GLY A 260 3.25 -6.87 -3.12
CA GLY A 260 3.59 -6.02 -4.25
C GLY A 260 2.79 -4.72 -4.24
N ASN A 261 3.41 -3.61 -4.70
CA ASN A 261 2.73 -2.34 -4.92
C ASN A 261 3.05 -1.80 -6.31
N TYR A 262 2.00 -1.41 -7.04
CA TYR A 262 2.06 -0.99 -8.44
C TYR A 262 2.63 -2.07 -9.37
N THR A 263 2.63 -1.85 -10.68
CA THR A 263 2.98 -2.89 -11.66
C THR A 263 4.37 -3.50 -11.44
N ASP A 264 5.38 -2.67 -11.22
CA ASP A 264 6.77 -3.11 -11.04
C ASP A 264 6.98 -3.87 -9.72
N GLY A 265 6.45 -3.34 -8.61
CA GLY A 265 6.49 -4.02 -7.32
C GLY A 265 5.68 -5.31 -7.31
N ASN A 266 4.54 -5.34 -7.99
CA ASN A 266 3.71 -6.53 -8.18
C ASN A 266 4.44 -7.62 -8.96
N LEU A 267 5.13 -7.26 -10.05
CA LEU A 267 5.92 -8.23 -10.82
C LEU A 267 7.08 -8.81 -9.99
N VAL A 268 7.85 -7.95 -9.30
CA VAL A 268 8.96 -8.40 -8.43
C VAL A 268 8.44 -9.28 -7.30
N ALA A 269 7.32 -8.90 -6.68
CA ALA A 269 6.66 -9.71 -5.65
C ALA A 269 6.27 -11.08 -6.19
N SER A 270 5.68 -11.17 -7.39
CA SER A 270 5.28 -12.44 -8.00
C SER A 270 6.45 -13.35 -8.30
N LEU A 271 7.55 -12.81 -8.83
CA LEU A 271 8.78 -13.57 -9.09
C LEU A 271 9.38 -14.11 -7.78
N MET A 272 9.42 -13.30 -6.72
CA MET A 272 9.97 -13.70 -5.42
C MET A 272 9.08 -14.72 -4.69
N ALA A 273 7.78 -14.45 -4.60
CA ALA A 273 6.82 -15.31 -3.92
C ALA A 273 6.78 -16.70 -4.55
N THR A 274 6.77 -16.77 -5.89
CA THR A 274 6.85 -18.04 -6.63
C THR A 274 8.13 -18.80 -6.31
N LYS A 275 9.27 -18.11 -6.29
CA LYS A 275 10.58 -18.72 -6.00
C LYS A 275 10.69 -19.26 -4.56
N LEU A 276 10.10 -18.57 -3.59
CA LEU A 276 10.24 -18.90 -2.17
C LEU A 276 9.08 -19.72 -1.59
N GLY A 277 7.97 -19.87 -2.33
CA GLY A 277 6.75 -20.49 -1.83
C GLY A 277 6.21 -19.75 -0.61
N VAL A 278 5.93 -18.45 -0.79
CA VAL A 278 5.46 -17.52 0.24
C VAL A 278 4.16 -16.88 -0.22
N THR A 279 3.23 -16.66 0.70
CA THR A 279 1.95 -16.00 0.43
C THR A 279 2.18 -14.60 -0.17
N GLN A 280 1.49 -14.30 -1.27
CA GLN A 280 1.57 -13.04 -1.99
C GLN A 280 0.26 -12.24 -1.90
N GLY A 281 0.38 -10.97 -1.51
CA GLY A 281 -0.61 -9.94 -1.75
C GLY A 281 -0.16 -8.96 -2.85
N THR A 282 -1.09 -8.36 -3.57
CA THR A 282 -0.79 -7.24 -4.50
C THR A 282 -1.74 -6.07 -4.27
N ILE A 283 -1.22 -4.86 -4.49
CA ILE A 283 -1.96 -3.60 -4.43
C ILE A 283 -1.62 -2.83 -5.70
N ALA A 284 -2.60 -2.62 -6.59
CA ALA A 284 -2.32 -1.94 -7.86
C ALA A 284 -1.98 -0.45 -7.66
N HIS A 285 -2.67 0.23 -6.74
CA HIS A 285 -2.71 1.71 -6.60
C HIS A 285 -3.33 2.43 -7.80
N ALA A 286 -2.97 2.03 -9.03
CA ALA A 286 -3.56 2.46 -10.28
C ALA A 286 -3.26 1.43 -11.38
N LEU A 287 -4.19 1.27 -12.32
CA LEU A 287 -3.97 0.51 -13.55
C LEU A 287 -3.97 1.46 -14.75
N GLU A 288 -2.79 1.68 -15.34
CA GLU A 288 -2.58 2.73 -16.35
C GLU A 288 -3.45 2.53 -17.61
N LYS A 289 -3.87 1.29 -17.92
CA LYS A 289 -4.77 1.01 -19.04
C LYS A 289 -6.08 1.82 -19.00
N THR A 290 -6.58 2.14 -17.81
CA THR A 290 -7.80 2.96 -17.63
C THR A 290 -7.53 4.46 -17.62
N LYS A 291 -6.29 4.86 -17.32
CA LYS A 291 -5.88 6.26 -17.25
C LYS A 291 -5.49 6.83 -18.61
N TYR A 292 -5.09 5.96 -19.53
CA TYR A 292 -4.78 6.30 -20.92
C TYR A 292 -5.79 5.61 -21.84
N GLU A 293 -6.73 6.41 -22.37
CA GLU A 293 -7.80 5.94 -23.24
C GLU A 293 -7.25 5.23 -24.50
N ASP A 294 -7.87 4.09 -24.87
CA ASP A 294 -7.46 3.21 -25.96
C ASP A 294 -5.99 2.74 -25.92
N SER A 295 -5.33 2.81 -24.76
CA SER A 295 -3.89 2.52 -24.66
C SER A 295 -3.52 1.08 -24.99
N ASP A 296 -4.46 0.15 -24.87
CA ASP A 296 -4.30 -1.24 -25.30
C ASP A 296 -4.41 -1.38 -26.83
N ALA A 297 -5.44 -0.81 -27.45
CA ALA A 297 -5.62 -0.87 -28.90
C ALA A 297 -4.54 -0.08 -29.67
N LYS A 298 -4.12 1.08 -29.12
CA LYS A 298 -3.11 1.99 -29.69
C LYS A 298 -1.72 1.80 -29.08
N TRP A 299 -1.47 0.68 -28.40
CA TRP A 299 -0.25 0.47 -27.63
C TRP A 299 1.01 0.74 -28.45
N LYS A 300 1.07 0.35 -29.74
CA LYS A 300 2.26 0.55 -30.60
C LYS A 300 2.68 2.01 -30.75
N GLU A 301 1.72 2.93 -30.78
CA GLU A 301 1.99 4.36 -30.90
C GLU A 301 2.52 4.94 -29.57
N LEU A 302 2.06 4.37 -28.46
CA LEU A 302 2.39 4.80 -27.11
C LEU A 302 3.65 4.11 -26.54
N ASP A 303 4.00 2.93 -27.06
CA ASP A 303 5.06 2.07 -26.54
C ASP A 303 6.44 2.75 -26.51
N PRO A 304 6.87 3.54 -27.53
CA PRO A 304 8.14 4.25 -27.46
C PRO A 304 8.23 5.27 -26.30
N LYS A 305 7.09 5.70 -25.73
CA LYS A 305 7.02 6.66 -24.64
C LYS A 305 6.71 6.01 -23.29
N TYR A 306 5.80 5.04 -23.25
CA TYR A 306 5.22 4.51 -22.01
C TYR A 306 5.50 3.03 -21.78
N HIS A 307 6.00 2.30 -22.78
CA HIS A 307 6.26 0.86 -22.70
C HIS A 307 5.07 0.05 -22.16
N PHE A 308 3.86 0.39 -22.60
CA PHE A 308 2.63 -0.26 -22.16
C PHE A 308 2.58 -1.75 -22.49
N SER A 309 3.30 -2.21 -23.53
CA SER A 309 3.43 -3.65 -23.78
C SER A 309 4.03 -4.40 -22.59
N CYS A 310 5.09 -3.86 -21.99
CA CYS A 310 5.70 -4.41 -20.78
C CYS A 310 4.77 -4.28 -19.58
N GLN A 311 4.17 -3.09 -19.40
CA GLN A 311 3.32 -2.81 -18.25
C GLN A 311 2.09 -3.73 -18.19
N PHE A 312 1.31 -3.81 -19.26
CA PHE A 312 0.09 -4.61 -19.27
C PHE A 312 0.39 -6.11 -19.17
N THR A 313 1.53 -6.55 -19.69
CA THR A 313 2.00 -7.93 -19.50
C THR A 313 2.33 -8.19 -18.03
N ALA A 314 3.05 -7.28 -17.36
CA ALA A 314 3.40 -7.40 -15.96
C ALA A 314 2.16 -7.36 -15.04
N ASP A 315 1.20 -6.47 -15.33
CA ASP A 315 -0.08 -6.41 -14.61
C ASP A 315 -0.83 -7.74 -14.71
N LEU A 316 -0.95 -8.32 -15.92
CA LEU A 316 -1.60 -9.61 -16.16
C LEU A 316 -0.92 -10.76 -15.42
N ILE A 317 0.41 -10.80 -15.41
CA ILE A 317 1.16 -11.82 -14.66
C ILE A 317 0.81 -11.70 -13.18
N ALA A 318 0.96 -10.50 -12.61
CA ALA A 318 0.86 -10.34 -11.17
C ALA A 318 -0.58 -10.52 -10.64
N MET A 319 -1.60 -10.03 -11.36
CA MET A 319 -3.00 -10.19 -10.95
C MET A 319 -3.45 -11.66 -10.92
N ASN A 320 -2.84 -12.52 -11.75
CA ASN A 320 -3.18 -13.94 -11.81
C ASN A 320 -2.34 -14.79 -10.85
N VAL A 321 -1.06 -14.45 -10.64
CA VAL A 321 -0.14 -15.21 -9.77
C VAL A 321 -0.43 -15.01 -8.28
N THR A 322 -0.85 -13.80 -7.88
CA THR A 322 -1.05 -13.44 -6.46
C THR A 322 -2.13 -14.28 -5.77
N ASP A 323 -1.96 -14.55 -4.47
CA ASP A 323 -2.93 -15.26 -3.64
C ASP A 323 -4.13 -14.39 -3.28
N PHE A 324 -3.90 -13.09 -3.01
CA PHE A 324 -4.96 -12.10 -2.81
C PHE A 324 -4.61 -10.74 -3.40
N ILE A 325 -5.64 -9.95 -3.68
CA ILE A 325 -5.56 -8.58 -4.19
C ILE A 325 -6.27 -7.68 -3.19
N ILE A 326 -5.58 -6.63 -2.73
CA ILE A 326 -6.19 -5.56 -1.95
C ILE A 326 -6.48 -4.38 -2.87
N THR A 327 -7.72 -3.90 -2.81
CA THR A 327 -8.18 -2.68 -3.49
C THR A 327 -8.68 -1.67 -2.47
N SER A 328 -8.60 -0.39 -2.81
CA SER A 328 -9.07 0.69 -1.93
C SER A 328 -10.57 0.87 -2.02
N THR A 329 -11.18 0.53 -3.17
CA THR A 329 -12.61 0.75 -3.42
C THR A 329 -13.23 -0.37 -4.25
N TYR A 330 -14.56 -0.47 -4.18
CA TYR A 330 -15.33 -1.34 -5.09
C TYR A 330 -15.17 -0.95 -6.56
N GLN A 331 -15.13 0.36 -6.85
CA GLN A 331 -15.01 0.90 -8.21
C GLN A 331 -13.70 0.47 -8.88
N GLU A 332 -12.62 0.31 -8.11
CA GLU A 332 -11.35 -0.22 -8.59
C GLU A 332 -11.52 -1.63 -9.20
N ILE A 333 -12.41 -2.46 -8.64
CA ILE A 333 -12.65 -3.82 -9.13
C ILE A 333 -13.67 -3.82 -10.28
N ALA A 334 -14.90 -3.36 -10.00
CA ALA A 334 -16.08 -3.56 -10.86
C ALA A 334 -16.83 -2.27 -11.20
N GLY A 335 -16.19 -1.11 -10.99
CA GLY A 335 -16.68 0.16 -11.52
C GLY A 335 -18.01 0.62 -10.92
N SER A 336 -18.86 1.13 -11.81
CA SER A 336 -20.25 1.49 -11.55
C SER A 336 -21.17 0.81 -12.57
N LYS A 337 -22.47 1.13 -12.54
CA LYS A 337 -23.40 0.62 -13.56
C LYS A 337 -23.11 1.19 -14.96
N GLU A 338 -22.46 2.34 -15.02
CA GLU A 338 -22.24 3.13 -16.24
C GLU A 338 -20.82 2.99 -16.79
N ARG A 339 -19.84 2.62 -15.95
CA ARG A 339 -18.43 2.52 -16.34
C ARG A 339 -17.78 1.28 -15.72
N PRO A 340 -16.99 0.52 -16.51
CA PRO A 340 -16.30 -0.64 -15.98
C PRO A 340 -15.23 -0.25 -14.95
N GLY A 341 -14.93 -1.18 -14.06
CA GLY A 341 -13.85 -1.03 -13.07
C GLY A 341 -12.46 -1.07 -13.68
N GLN A 342 -11.46 -0.72 -12.87
CA GLN A 342 -10.06 -0.76 -13.32
C GLN A 342 -9.64 -2.19 -13.64
N TYR A 343 -9.83 -3.13 -12.71
CA TYR A 343 -9.56 -4.54 -12.96
C TYR A 343 -10.52 -5.15 -13.99
N GLU A 344 -11.81 -4.82 -13.96
CA GLU A 344 -12.79 -5.27 -14.96
C GLU A 344 -12.36 -4.93 -16.40
N SER A 345 -11.73 -3.77 -16.62
CA SER A 345 -11.22 -3.41 -17.93
C SER A 345 -10.11 -4.34 -18.46
N HIS A 346 -9.53 -5.19 -17.61
CA HIS A 346 -8.53 -6.20 -17.95
C HIS A 346 -9.12 -7.60 -18.17
N THR A 347 -10.43 -7.78 -18.00
CA THR A 347 -11.10 -9.08 -18.24
C THR A 347 -10.93 -9.51 -19.69
N ALA A 348 -11.12 -8.62 -20.65
CA ALA A 348 -10.86 -8.90 -22.06
C ALA A 348 -10.39 -7.64 -22.79
N PHE A 349 -9.24 -7.75 -23.49
CA PHE A 349 -8.70 -6.68 -24.31
C PHE A 349 -7.71 -7.23 -25.35
N THR A 350 -7.21 -6.37 -26.24
CA THR A 350 -6.21 -6.77 -27.23
C THR A 350 -5.11 -5.73 -27.35
N MET A 351 -3.88 -6.20 -27.54
CA MET A 351 -2.74 -5.40 -28.00
C MET A 351 -2.43 -5.85 -29.44
N PRO A 352 -3.00 -5.19 -30.47
CA PRO A 352 -2.94 -5.68 -31.84
C PRO A 352 -1.52 -5.95 -32.33
N GLY A 353 -1.29 -7.16 -32.84
CA GLY A 353 0.03 -7.63 -33.29
C GLY A 353 0.97 -8.11 -32.18
N LEU A 354 0.55 -8.10 -30.92
CA LEU A 354 1.26 -8.73 -29.80
C LEU A 354 0.45 -9.90 -29.23
N CYS A 355 -0.72 -9.62 -28.63
CA CYS A 355 -1.59 -10.66 -28.08
C CYS A 355 -3.05 -10.21 -27.96
N ARG A 356 -3.93 -11.17 -27.67
CA ARG A 356 -5.33 -10.93 -27.30
C ARG A 356 -5.61 -11.65 -25.99
N VAL A 357 -6.11 -10.90 -25.01
CA VAL A 357 -6.49 -11.39 -23.70
C VAL A 357 -7.98 -11.66 -23.74
N VAL A 358 -8.34 -12.94 -23.73
CA VAL A 358 -9.76 -13.37 -23.81
C VAL A 358 -10.40 -13.44 -22.42
N SER A 359 -9.61 -13.79 -21.41
CA SER A 359 -10.02 -13.87 -20.00
C SER A 359 -8.81 -13.56 -19.13
N GLY A 360 -8.54 -12.28 -18.89
CA GLY A 360 -7.38 -11.79 -18.16
C GLY A 360 -7.56 -11.77 -16.65
N ILE A 361 -8.77 -11.49 -16.18
CA ILE A 361 -9.15 -11.49 -14.75
C ILE A 361 -10.67 -11.63 -14.62
N ASP A 362 -11.12 -12.25 -13.54
CA ASP A 362 -12.53 -12.32 -13.15
C ASP A 362 -12.79 -11.41 -11.95
N VAL A 363 -13.70 -10.45 -12.07
CA VAL A 363 -14.09 -9.53 -10.98
C VAL A 363 -14.77 -10.25 -9.81
N PHE A 364 -15.25 -11.48 -10.04
CA PHE A 364 -15.82 -12.34 -9.00
C PHE A 364 -14.79 -13.25 -8.33
N ASP A 365 -13.52 -13.20 -8.75
CA ASP A 365 -12.47 -14.02 -8.15
C ASP A 365 -12.37 -13.72 -6.64
N PRO A 366 -12.44 -14.75 -5.77
CA PRO A 366 -12.40 -14.57 -4.33
C PRO A 366 -11.03 -14.10 -3.81
N LYS A 367 -10.03 -13.88 -4.67
CA LYS A 367 -8.78 -13.20 -4.30
C LYS A 367 -8.97 -11.71 -4.05
N PHE A 368 -10.03 -11.08 -4.59
CA PHE A 368 -10.29 -9.65 -4.40
C PHE A 368 -10.87 -9.31 -3.02
N ASN A 369 -10.21 -8.39 -2.33
CA ASN A 369 -10.62 -7.87 -1.03
C ASN A 369 -10.51 -6.34 -1.00
N ILE A 370 -11.54 -5.67 -0.49
CA ILE A 370 -11.52 -4.21 -0.31
C ILE A 370 -11.04 -3.92 1.10
N ALA A 371 -9.91 -3.23 1.21
CA ALA A 371 -9.41 -2.70 2.47
C ALA A 371 -9.07 -1.22 2.27
N ALA A 372 -10.07 -0.37 2.56
CA ALA A 372 -9.95 1.07 2.33
C ALA A 372 -8.83 1.67 3.22
N PRO A 373 -7.91 2.46 2.64
CA PRO A 373 -6.91 3.17 3.42
C PRO A 373 -7.51 4.34 4.21
N GLY A 374 -6.68 4.95 5.03
CA GLY A 374 -7.00 6.19 5.74
C GLY A 374 -5.91 7.24 5.61
N ALA A 375 -6.12 8.37 6.26
CA ALA A 375 -5.08 9.36 6.51
C ALA A 375 -4.67 9.31 7.98
N ASP A 376 -3.38 9.54 8.27
CA ASP A 376 -2.87 9.66 9.64
C ASP A 376 -3.63 10.76 10.41
N GLN A 377 -4.47 10.36 11.37
CA GLN A 377 -5.33 11.25 12.14
C GLN A 377 -4.55 12.15 13.12
N SER A 378 -3.27 11.83 13.38
CA SER A 378 -2.38 12.73 14.13
C SER A 378 -1.93 13.93 13.28
N VAL A 379 -1.98 13.80 11.95
CA VAL A 379 -1.57 14.82 10.99
C VAL A 379 -2.78 15.55 10.41
N TYR A 380 -3.76 14.80 9.93
CA TYR A 380 -4.96 15.30 9.27
C TYR A 380 -6.17 15.15 10.20
N PHE A 381 -6.63 16.28 10.72
CA PHE A 381 -7.74 16.37 11.66
C PHE A 381 -8.60 17.61 11.38
N PRO A 382 -9.85 17.68 11.89
CA PRO A 382 -10.76 18.78 11.62
C PRO A 382 -10.20 20.16 11.98
N TYR A 383 -10.38 21.14 11.09
CA TYR A 383 -9.91 22.52 11.28
C TYR A 383 -10.56 23.28 12.46
N THR A 384 -11.65 22.71 12.99
CA THR A 384 -12.41 23.18 14.16
C THR A 384 -11.74 22.84 15.49
N GLU A 385 -10.81 21.87 15.52
CA GLU A 385 -10.04 21.51 16.72
C GLU A 385 -8.92 22.54 16.99
N LYS A 386 -9.30 23.75 17.42
CA LYS A 386 -8.39 24.90 17.56
C LYS A 386 -7.18 24.63 18.45
N GLN A 387 -7.32 23.77 19.47
CA GLN A 387 -6.23 23.43 20.39
C GLN A 387 -5.12 22.56 19.75
N LYS A 388 -5.43 21.83 18.68
CA LYS A 388 -4.45 20.99 17.96
C LYS A 388 -3.78 21.72 16.79
N ARG A 389 -4.19 22.96 16.49
CA ARG A 389 -3.69 23.71 15.32
C ARG A 389 -2.19 23.96 15.43
N LEU A 390 -1.50 23.79 14.30
CA LEU A 390 -0.05 23.97 14.24
C LEU A 390 0.29 25.43 13.92
N THR A 391 -0.08 26.35 14.82
CA THR A 391 0.00 27.81 14.61
C THR A 391 1.42 28.31 14.30
N LYS A 392 2.45 27.55 14.69
CA LYS A 392 3.85 27.79 14.30
C LYS A 392 4.07 27.87 12.78
N PHE A 393 3.22 27.23 11.98
CA PHE A 393 3.29 27.27 10.51
C PHE A 393 2.49 28.43 9.90
N HIS A 394 1.70 29.17 10.67
CA HIS A 394 0.87 30.26 10.12
C HIS A 394 1.68 31.34 9.42
N PRO A 395 2.82 31.82 9.94
CA PRO A 395 3.62 32.83 9.24
C PRO A 395 4.11 32.34 7.87
N SER A 396 4.63 31.10 7.78
CA SER A 396 5.11 30.56 6.51
C SER A 396 3.98 30.23 5.54
N ILE A 397 2.81 29.80 6.03
CA ILE A 397 1.62 29.60 5.19
C ILE A 397 1.08 30.94 4.66
N GLN A 398 1.08 31.98 5.49
CA GLN A 398 0.67 33.33 5.06
C GLN A 398 1.61 33.87 3.98
N GLU A 399 2.92 33.69 4.14
CA GLU A 399 3.89 34.02 3.10
C GLU A 399 3.63 33.21 1.82
N LEU A 400 3.46 31.90 1.95
CA LEU A 400 3.21 30.99 0.84
C LEU A 400 1.96 31.36 0.04
N LEU A 401 0.89 31.81 0.69
CA LEU A 401 -0.37 32.17 0.04
C LEU A 401 -0.42 33.61 -0.47
N TYR A 402 0.11 34.57 0.29
CA TYR A 402 -0.22 35.99 0.11
C TYR A 402 0.98 36.91 -0.18
N ASN A 403 2.21 36.39 -0.27
CA ASN A 403 3.36 37.18 -0.68
C ASN A 403 3.22 37.63 -2.14
N GLU A 404 3.35 38.92 -2.43
CA GLU A 404 3.15 39.47 -3.78
C GLU A 404 4.32 39.19 -4.74
N LYS A 405 5.49 38.80 -4.21
CA LYS A 405 6.68 38.55 -5.02
C LYS A 405 6.79 37.09 -5.41
N ASP A 406 7.03 36.84 -6.69
CA ASP A 406 7.36 35.50 -7.18
C ASP A 406 8.73 35.06 -6.66
N ASN A 407 8.87 33.77 -6.34
CA ASN A 407 10.13 33.17 -5.92
C ASN A 407 10.18 31.69 -6.33
N ASN A 408 11.10 30.92 -5.75
CA ASN A 408 11.26 29.49 -6.05
C ASN A 408 10.17 28.59 -5.44
N GLU A 409 9.35 29.11 -4.51
CA GLU A 409 8.27 28.36 -3.84
C GLU A 409 6.89 28.70 -4.37
N HIS A 410 6.68 29.90 -4.91
CA HIS A 410 5.38 30.35 -5.41
C HIS A 410 5.46 31.40 -6.53
N MET A 411 4.46 31.37 -7.41
CA MET A 411 4.27 32.27 -8.55
C MET A 411 2.82 32.79 -8.61
N GLY A 412 2.65 34.04 -9.03
CA GLY A 412 1.37 34.74 -9.00
C GLY A 412 1.08 35.31 -7.61
N TYR A 413 -0.06 35.99 -7.43
CA TYR A 413 -0.45 36.56 -6.13
C TYR A 413 -1.96 36.69 -6.05
N LEU A 414 -2.46 36.82 -4.82
CA LEU A 414 -3.88 37.00 -4.50
C LEU A 414 -4.11 38.45 -4.05
N ALA A 415 -4.84 39.24 -4.85
CA ALA A 415 -5.10 40.65 -4.60
C ALA A 415 -6.14 40.84 -3.47
N GLU A 416 -7.18 40.02 -3.46
CA GLU A 416 -8.25 40.05 -2.45
C GLU A 416 -8.08 38.85 -1.51
N ARG A 417 -7.54 39.07 -0.30
CA ARG A 417 -7.13 38.01 0.62
C ARG A 417 -8.30 37.37 1.37
N GLU A 418 -9.42 38.08 1.43
CA GLU A 418 -10.64 37.69 2.14
C GLU A 418 -11.50 36.72 1.33
N LYS A 419 -11.24 36.59 0.03
CA LYS A 419 -11.95 35.65 -0.83
C LYS A 419 -11.68 34.21 -0.40
N PRO A 420 -12.70 33.33 -0.43
CA PRO A 420 -12.51 31.90 -0.30
C PRO A 420 -11.48 31.38 -1.31
N ILE A 421 -10.75 30.34 -0.92
CA ILE A 421 -9.75 29.70 -1.77
C ILE A 421 -10.30 28.39 -2.35
N ILE A 422 -10.29 28.28 -3.68
CA ILE A 422 -10.36 27.00 -4.38
C ILE A 422 -8.94 26.42 -4.35
N PHE A 423 -8.78 25.27 -3.72
CA PHE A 423 -7.49 24.65 -3.49
C PHE A 423 -7.38 23.30 -4.21
N SER A 424 -6.24 23.04 -4.84
CA SER A 424 -5.89 21.73 -5.38
C SER A 424 -4.41 21.45 -5.14
N MET A 425 -4.08 20.21 -4.77
CA MET A 425 -2.71 19.79 -4.52
C MET A 425 -2.49 18.39 -5.08
N ALA A 426 -1.65 18.27 -6.10
CA ALA A 426 -1.33 17.00 -6.75
C ALA A 426 0.02 17.07 -7.47
N ARG A 427 0.49 15.92 -7.97
CA ARG A 427 1.57 15.91 -8.98
C ARG A 427 1.10 16.63 -10.24
N LEU A 428 2.04 17.22 -10.97
CA LEU A 428 1.76 17.87 -12.24
C LEU A 428 1.99 16.88 -13.39
N ASP A 429 0.96 16.11 -13.72
CA ASP A 429 0.93 15.18 -14.84
C ASP A 429 -0.39 15.31 -15.63
N THR A 430 -0.45 14.69 -16.80
CA THR A 430 -1.58 14.83 -17.73
C THR A 430 -2.89 14.35 -17.10
N VAL A 431 -2.84 13.29 -16.30
CA VAL A 431 -4.02 12.64 -15.74
C VAL A 431 -4.58 13.43 -14.56
N LYS A 432 -3.71 14.02 -13.72
CA LYS A 432 -4.14 14.90 -12.61
C LYS A 432 -4.82 16.17 -13.09
N ASN A 433 -4.57 16.61 -14.32
CA ASN A 433 -5.33 17.65 -15.02
C ASN A 433 -5.47 18.98 -14.24
N ILE A 434 -4.41 19.34 -13.50
CA ILE A 434 -4.36 20.63 -12.78
C ILE A 434 -4.45 21.81 -13.76
N THR A 435 -3.81 21.70 -14.94
CA THR A 435 -3.92 22.72 -15.99
C THR A 435 -5.34 22.84 -16.54
N GLY A 436 -6.13 21.77 -16.58
CA GLY A 436 -7.55 21.81 -16.93
C GLY A 436 -8.36 22.63 -15.93
N LEU A 437 -8.12 22.45 -14.62
CA LEU A 437 -8.74 23.29 -13.58
C LEU A 437 -8.38 24.77 -13.74
N VAL A 438 -7.11 25.08 -14.03
CA VAL A 438 -6.68 26.46 -14.28
C VAL A 438 -7.37 27.05 -15.51
N GLU A 439 -7.55 26.26 -16.57
CA GLU A 439 -8.29 26.69 -17.75
C GLU A 439 -9.77 26.96 -17.45
N TRP A 440 -10.45 26.07 -16.71
CA TRP A 440 -11.86 26.24 -16.33
C TRP A 440 -12.06 27.51 -15.49
N TYR A 441 -11.20 27.70 -14.48
CA TYR A 441 -11.19 28.89 -13.65
C TYR A 441 -10.92 30.16 -14.47
N GLY A 442 -9.95 30.13 -15.39
CA GLY A 442 -9.62 31.27 -16.23
C GLY A 442 -10.76 31.72 -17.15
N LYS A 443 -11.59 30.78 -17.63
CA LYS A 443 -12.75 31.03 -18.48
C LYS A 443 -13.97 31.56 -17.71
N ASP A 444 -14.17 31.15 -16.46
CA ASP A 444 -15.36 31.52 -15.68
C ASP A 444 -15.13 32.81 -14.87
N LYS A 445 -15.65 33.93 -15.41
CA LYS A 445 -15.55 35.24 -14.74
C LYS A 445 -16.24 35.26 -13.38
N ARG A 446 -17.40 34.61 -13.26
CA ARG A 446 -18.18 34.59 -12.02
C ARG A 446 -17.39 33.86 -10.92
N LEU A 447 -16.75 32.74 -11.28
CA LEU A 447 -15.92 32.00 -10.33
C LEU A 447 -14.73 32.81 -9.82
N ARG A 448 -14.05 33.54 -10.72
CA ARG A 448 -12.93 34.45 -10.38
C ARG A 448 -13.36 35.64 -9.51
N GLU A 449 -14.58 36.13 -9.71
CA GLU A 449 -15.17 37.17 -8.86
C GLU A 449 -15.46 36.64 -7.44
N MET A 450 -15.84 35.36 -7.31
CA MET A 450 -16.25 34.78 -6.03
C MET A 450 -15.09 34.22 -5.19
N ALA A 451 -14.03 33.72 -5.80
CA ALA A 451 -12.97 32.98 -5.10
C ALA A 451 -11.60 33.13 -5.77
N ASN A 452 -10.54 32.91 -5.01
CA ASN A 452 -9.17 32.78 -5.53
C ASN A 452 -8.86 31.32 -5.88
N LEU A 453 -7.97 31.07 -6.85
CA LEU A 453 -7.46 29.74 -7.15
C LEU A 453 -6.02 29.57 -6.64
N VAL A 454 -5.79 28.53 -5.83
CA VAL A 454 -4.47 28.13 -5.35
C VAL A 454 -4.22 26.69 -5.78
N VAL A 455 -3.14 26.47 -6.53
CA VAL A 455 -2.71 25.13 -6.96
C VAL A 455 -1.30 24.83 -6.46
N VAL A 456 -1.12 23.69 -5.81
CA VAL A 456 0.19 23.16 -5.42
C VAL A 456 0.53 22.02 -6.37
N ALA A 457 1.44 22.24 -7.31
CA ALA A 457 1.76 21.24 -8.33
C ALA A 457 3.12 21.45 -8.99
N GLY A 458 3.99 20.43 -8.95
CA GLY A 458 5.24 20.36 -9.71
C GLY A 458 6.23 21.52 -9.51
N PHE A 459 7.11 21.71 -10.48
CA PHE A 459 8.05 22.84 -10.56
C PHE A 459 7.53 23.96 -11.46
N PHE A 460 8.07 25.17 -11.33
CA PHE A 460 7.77 26.29 -12.25
C PHE A 460 8.59 26.27 -13.53
N ASP A 461 9.76 25.63 -13.50
CA ASP A 461 10.73 25.62 -14.58
C ASP A 461 10.89 24.19 -15.14
N MET A 462 10.71 24.05 -16.45
CA MET A 462 10.89 22.80 -17.19
C MET A 462 12.30 22.22 -17.00
N SER A 463 13.32 23.05 -16.80
CA SER A 463 14.72 22.60 -16.63
C SER A 463 14.93 21.77 -15.35
N LYS A 464 14.09 21.98 -14.34
CA LYS A 464 14.18 21.28 -13.04
C LYS A 464 13.52 19.90 -13.06
N SER A 465 12.64 19.65 -14.03
CA SER A 465 12.00 18.35 -14.21
C SER A 465 12.84 17.44 -15.11
N ASN A 466 12.82 16.15 -14.83
CA ASN A 466 13.27 15.11 -15.76
C ASN A 466 12.11 14.31 -16.35
N ASP A 467 10.89 14.54 -15.87
CA ASP A 467 9.69 13.88 -16.34
C ASP A 467 9.15 14.57 -17.60
N ARG A 468 8.67 13.76 -18.56
CA ARG A 468 8.22 14.27 -19.85
C ARG A 468 6.86 14.94 -19.76
N GLU A 469 5.96 14.42 -18.91
CA GLU A 469 4.62 14.98 -18.75
C GLU A 469 4.64 16.26 -17.94
N GLU A 470 5.39 16.28 -16.83
CA GLU A 470 5.54 17.45 -16.00
C GLU A 470 6.09 18.63 -16.82
N LYS A 471 7.10 18.44 -17.67
CA LYS A 471 7.60 19.49 -18.57
C LYS A 471 6.51 20.06 -19.48
N ALA A 472 5.68 19.19 -20.07
CA ALA A 472 4.61 19.61 -20.97
C ALA A 472 3.53 20.39 -20.21
N GLU A 473 3.16 19.93 -19.02
CA GLU A 473 2.16 20.57 -18.17
C GLU A 473 2.67 21.89 -17.57
N ILE A 474 3.96 22.01 -17.24
CA ILE A 474 4.59 23.29 -16.84
C ILE A 474 4.43 24.33 -17.95
N LYS A 475 4.76 23.96 -19.19
CA LYS A 475 4.61 24.87 -20.34
C LYS A 475 3.16 25.32 -20.49
N LYS A 476 2.22 24.38 -20.45
CA LYS A 476 0.78 24.65 -20.55
C LYS A 476 0.29 25.56 -19.41
N MET A 477 0.80 25.37 -18.19
CA MET A 477 0.47 26.23 -17.05
C MET A 477 0.83 27.69 -17.31
N HIS A 478 2.05 27.96 -17.80
CA HIS A 478 2.49 29.31 -18.18
C HIS A 478 1.59 29.93 -19.27
N ASP A 479 1.32 29.17 -20.33
CA ASP A 479 0.47 29.62 -21.44
C ASP A 479 -0.93 30.01 -20.95
N LEU A 480 -1.51 29.26 -20.00
CA LEU A 480 -2.83 29.53 -19.42
C LEU A 480 -2.84 30.78 -18.52
N ILE A 481 -1.80 30.95 -17.69
CA ILE A 481 -1.65 32.13 -16.81
C ILE A 481 -1.63 33.41 -17.64
N GLU A 482 -0.86 33.41 -18.74
CA GLU A 482 -0.77 34.54 -19.67
C GLU A 482 -2.09 34.75 -20.41
N LYS A 483 -2.62 33.70 -21.06
CA LYS A 483 -3.84 33.75 -21.87
C LYS A 483 -5.05 34.30 -21.11
N TYR A 484 -5.25 33.88 -19.86
CA TYR A 484 -6.42 34.28 -19.05
C TYR A 484 -6.13 35.44 -18.08
N LYS A 485 -4.91 36.00 -18.10
CA LYS A 485 -4.47 37.10 -17.23
C LYS A 485 -4.82 36.82 -15.77
N LEU A 486 -4.26 35.73 -15.22
CA LEU A 486 -4.66 35.20 -13.92
C LEU A 486 -4.05 35.92 -12.70
N LYS A 487 -3.04 36.78 -12.91
CA LYS A 487 -2.39 37.55 -11.84
C LYS A 487 -3.43 38.31 -10.99
N GLY A 488 -3.26 38.25 -9.67
CA GLY A 488 -4.19 38.85 -8.69
C GLY A 488 -5.33 37.92 -8.25
N SER A 489 -5.57 36.82 -8.95
CA SER A 489 -6.65 35.86 -8.63
C SER A 489 -6.18 34.41 -8.61
N PHE A 490 -4.87 34.18 -8.77
CA PHE A 490 -4.28 32.86 -8.92
C PHE A 490 -2.90 32.80 -8.25
N ARG A 491 -2.64 31.67 -7.60
CA ARG A 491 -1.38 31.35 -6.94
C ARG A 491 -0.97 29.92 -7.30
N TRP A 492 0.20 29.79 -7.90
CA TRP A 492 0.83 28.50 -8.16
C TRP A 492 1.96 28.29 -7.17
N ILE A 493 1.90 27.20 -6.41
CA ILE A 493 2.86 26.83 -5.38
C ILE A 493 3.61 25.58 -5.84
N ALA A 494 4.92 25.55 -5.63
CA ALA A 494 5.77 24.41 -5.94
C ALA A 494 5.41 23.22 -5.03
N ALA A 495 5.73 22.00 -5.46
CA ALA A 495 5.47 20.78 -4.69
C ALA A 495 5.94 20.91 -3.22
N GLN A 496 5.06 20.52 -2.29
CA GLN A 496 5.30 20.66 -0.86
C GLN A 496 5.61 19.31 -0.21
N THR A 497 6.76 19.20 0.45
CA THR A 497 7.27 17.93 1.01
C THR A 497 6.92 17.72 2.49
N ASP A 498 6.69 18.77 3.26
CA ASP A 498 6.39 18.68 4.69
C ASP A 498 4.91 18.38 4.95
N ARG A 499 4.61 17.13 5.35
CA ARG A 499 3.25 16.67 5.64
C ARG A 499 2.55 17.45 6.77
N TYR A 500 3.29 17.96 7.76
CA TYR A 500 2.71 18.69 8.88
C TYR A 500 2.35 20.12 8.47
N ARG A 501 3.19 20.77 7.66
CA ARG A 501 2.85 22.06 7.05
C ARG A 501 1.68 21.92 6.08
N ASN A 502 1.67 20.86 5.26
CA ASN A 502 0.59 20.57 4.31
C ASN A 502 -0.75 20.35 5.02
N SER A 503 -0.77 19.64 6.14
CA SER A 503 -2.01 19.44 6.89
C SER A 503 -2.54 20.75 7.49
N GLU A 504 -1.65 21.63 7.95
CA GLU A 504 -2.04 22.95 8.43
C GLU A 504 -2.51 23.85 7.28
N LEU A 505 -1.90 23.74 6.09
CA LEU A 505 -2.37 24.43 4.89
C LEU A 505 -3.82 24.06 4.58
N TYR A 506 -4.19 22.77 4.55
CA TYR A 506 -5.59 22.35 4.38
C TYR A 506 -6.53 23.01 5.41
N ARG A 507 -6.12 23.09 6.68
CA ARG A 507 -6.92 23.73 7.73
C ARG A 507 -7.01 25.25 7.56
N CYS A 508 -5.95 25.90 7.10
CA CYS A 508 -5.95 27.32 6.74
C CYS A 508 -6.87 27.61 5.53
N ILE A 509 -6.88 26.74 4.51
CA ILE A 509 -7.84 26.86 3.41
C ILE A 509 -9.29 26.75 3.94
N ALA A 510 -9.57 25.81 4.85
CA ALA A 510 -10.89 25.68 5.46
C ALA A 510 -11.30 26.91 6.28
N ASP A 511 -10.35 27.60 6.93
CA ASP A 511 -10.63 28.87 7.63
C ASP A 511 -11.13 29.96 6.65
N THR A 512 -10.66 29.97 5.39
CA THR A 512 -11.16 30.87 4.32
C THR A 512 -12.57 30.53 3.80
N LYS A 513 -13.20 29.47 4.33
CA LYS A 513 -14.43 28.88 3.76
C LYS A 513 -14.25 28.43 2.31
N GLY A 514 -13.02 28.07 1.96
CA GLY A 514 -12.64 27.54 0.67
C GLY A 514 -13.11 26.10 0.43
N VAL A 515 -12.73 25.58 -0.73
CA VAL A 515 -13.07 24.22 -1.18
C VAL A 515 -11.83 23.52 -1.73
N PHE A 516 -11.79 22.20 -1.62
CA PHE A 516 -10.80 21.38 -2.31
C PHE A 516 -11.38 20.83 -3.62
N VAL A 517 -10.60 20.86 -4.70
CA VAL A 517 -11.01 20.35 -6.02
C VAL A 517 -9.96 19.37 -6.53
N GLN A 518 -10.41 18.16 -6.86
CA GLN A 518 -9.63 17.13 -7.56
C GLN A 518 -10.12 17.04 -9.02
N PRO A 519 -9.41 17.64 -10.00
CA PRO A 519 -9.88 17.75 -11.38
C PRO A 519 -9.38 16.62 -12.31
N ALA A 520 -8.82 15.55 -11.75
CA ALA A 520 -8.23 14.46 -12.51
C ALA A 520 -9.18 13.88 -13.56
N LEU A 521 -8.64 13.51 -14.73
CA LEU A 521 -9.38 12.79 -15.77
C LEU A 521 -9.81 11.40 -15.27
N TYR A 522 -8.96 10.80 -14.43
CA TYR A 522 -9.21 9.54 -13.75
C TYR A 522 -8.44 9.54 -12.41
N GLU A 523 -9.11 9.21 -11.31
CA GLU A 523 -8.53 9.05 -9.97
C GLU A 523 -9.08 7.81 -9.28
#